data_AF-A0A8K0KJH0-F1
#
_entry.id   AF-A0A8K0KJH0-F1
#
_cell.length_a   1.000
_cell.length_b   1.000
_cell.length_c   1.000
_cell.angle_alpha   90.00
_cell.angle_beta   90.00
_cell.angle_gamma   90.00
#
_symmetry.space_group_name_H-M   'P 1'
#
loop_
_entity.id
_entity.type
_entity.pdbx_description
1 polymer ?
#
loop_
_entity_poly.entity_id
_entity_poly.type
_entity_poly.pdbx_seq_one_letter_code
_entity_poly.pdbx_strand_id
1 'polypeptide(L)'
;MLWNGCLSFKKYLALKSSKFGIKTFELCDSKTGYVPLLGQGRMLWMDNYYNPPILARILKINYHTDCVGTLRLNQKMMKEKKLKKGEVFGEHSGPISVLKWIYKKIQPSKDDSCHRH
;
A
#
# COMPACT_ATOMS: atom_id res chain seq x y z
N MET A 1 -13.00 -15.94 -22.67
CA MET A 1 -14.33 -16.19 -22.09
C MET A 1 -15.12 -14.89 -22.12
N LEU A 2 -16.13 -14.81 -22.98
CA LEU A 2 -17.07 -13.68 -23.07
C LEU A 2 -18.27 -14.00 -22.16
N TRP A 3 -18.55 -13.14 -21.19
CA TRP A 3 -19.60 -13.37 -20.19
C TRP A 3 -20.73 -12.36 -20.40
N ASN A 4 -21.93 -12.87 -20.72
CA ASN A 4 -23.13 -12.11 -21.10
C ASN A 4 -24.18 -12.13 -19.96
N GLY A 5 -23.87 -11.51 -18.81
CA GLY A 5 -24.78 -11.43 -17.67
C GLY A 5 -24.65 -10.13 -16.86
N CYS A 6 -25.70 -9.75 -16.13
CA CYS A 6 -25.65 -8.67 -15.14
C CYS A 6 -24.97 -9.16 -13.85
N LEU A 7 -23.70 -8.80 -13.65
CA LEU A 7 -22.98 -9.18 -12.43
C LEU A 7 -23.38 -8.28 -11.27
N SER A 8 -24.00 -8.86 -10.25
CA SER A 8 -24.39 -8.15 -9.03
C SER A 8 -23.21 -7.53 -8.27
N PHE A 9 -21.99 -8.08 -8.42
CA PHE A 9 -20.79 -7.64 -7.72
C PHE A 9 -19.76 -6.90 -8.60
N LYS A 10 -20.19 -6.41 -9.78
CA LYS A 10 -19.36 -5.53 -10.62
C LYS A 10 -19.00 -4.24 -9.85
N LYS A 11 -17.72 -3.89 -9.82
CA LYS A 11 -17.24 -2.64 -9.24
C LYS A 11 -16.86 -1.65 -10.33
N TYR A 12 -17.17 -0.38 -10.08
CA TYR A 12 -16.64 0.73 -10.86
C TYR A 12 -15.26 1.13 -10.33
N LEU A 13 -14.27 1.25 -11.23
CA LEU A 13 -12.88 1.57 -10.91
C LEU A 13 -12.41 2.72 -11.81
N ALA A 14 -12.62 3.96 -11.36
CA ALA A 14 -12.34 5.17 -12.13
C ALA A 14 -10.89 5.28 -12.64
N LEU A 15 -9.94 4.70 -11.89
CA LEU A 15 -8.50 4.77 -12.18
C LEU A 15 -7.96 3.57 -12.98
N LYS A 16 -8.82 2.66 -13.44
CA LYS A 16 -8.43 1.50 -14.26
C LYS A 16 -8.93 1.69 -15.69
N SER A 17 -8.15 1.18 -16.65
CA SER A 17 -8.47 1.25 -18.08
C SER A 17 -9.83 0.63 -18.39
N SER A 18 -10.11 -0.55 -17.82
CA SER A 18 -11.47 -1.08 -17.72
C SER A 18 -12.14 -0.52 -16.46
N LYS A 19 -13.10 0.38 -16.66
CA LYS A 19 -13.82 1.08 -15.58
C LYS A 19 -14.72 0.16 -14.75
N PHE A 20 -14.95 -1.07 -15.19
CA PHE A 20 -16.11 -1.85 -14.83
C PHE A 20 -15.72 -3.32 -14.83
N GLY A 21 -15.58 -3.93 -13.66
CA GLY A 21 -15.11 -5.32 -13.55
C GLY A 21 -15.22 -5.91 -12.17
N ILE A 22 -14.78 -7.15 -12.03
CA ILE A 22 -14.61 -7.83 -10.74
C ILE A 22 -13.24 -7.42 -10.20
N LYS A 23 -13.17 -7.04 -8.92
CA LYS A 23 -11.91 -6.75 -8.25
C LYS A 23 -11.57 -7.89 -7.30
N THR A 24 -10.60 -8.72 -7.68
CA THR A 24 -10.01 -9.75 -6.81
C THR A 24 -8.78 -9.19 -6.10
N PHE A 25 -8.46 -9.76 -4.94
CA PHE A 25 -7.28 -9.41 -4.14
C PHE A 25 -6.52 -10.68 -3.84
N GLU A 26 -5.24 -10.68 -4.21
CA GLU A 26 -4.39 -11.85 -4.12
C GLU A 26 -3.10 -11.45 -3.40
N LEU A 27 -2.64 -12.35 -2.53
CA LEU A 27 -1.34 -12.22 -1.89
C LEU A 27 -0.32 -12.99 -2.72
N CYS A 28 0.68 -12.30 -3.25
CA CYS A 28 1.64 -12.90 -4.17
C CYS A 28 3.08 -12.63 -3.70
N ASP A 29 3.95 -13.58 -3.96
CA ASP A 29 5.38 -13.40 -3.79
C ASP A 29 5.97 -12.76 -5.04
N SER A 30 6.87 -11.78 -4.87
CA SER A 30 7.44 -11.05 -6.01
C SER A 30 8.33 -11.92 -6.90
N LYS A 31 8.88 -13.03 -6.39
CA LYS A 31 9.75 -13.93 -7.15
C LYS A 31 8.97 -15.06 -7.79
N THR A 32 8.02 -15.66 -7.06
CA THR A 32 7.37 -16.90 -7.49
C THR A 32 5.92 -16.72 -7.93
N GLY A 33 5.23 -15.65 -7.52
CA GLY A 33 3.83 -15.41 -7.83
C GLY A 33 2.82 -16.32 -7.11
N TYR A 34 3.25 -17.16 -6.16
CA TYR A 34 2.40 -18.19 -5.52
C TYR A 34 1.84 -17.80 -4.13
N VAL A 35 0.78 -18.51 -3.71
CA VAL A 35 0.03 -18.47 -2.43
C VAL A 35 -0.07 -19.94 -1.92
N PRO A 36 -0.01 -20.27 -0.61
CA PRO A 36 -0.17 -19.43 0.57
C PRO A 36 1.15 -18.93 1.18
N LEU A 37 1.20 -17.65 1.56
CA LEU A 37 2.41 -16.98 2.07
C LEU A 37 2.28 -16.50 3.53
N LEU A 38 1.09 -16.62 4.12
CA LEU A 38 0.83 -16.19 5.49
C LEU A 38 1.57 -17.11 6.47
N GLY A 39 2.18 -16.54 7.52
CA GLY A 39 2.89 -17.33 8.53
C GLY A 39 4.27 -17.84 8.11
N GLN A 40 4.78 -17.46 6.94
CA GLN A 40 6.09 -17.88 6.44
C GLN A 40 7.24 -16.93 6.81
N GLY A 41 7.02 -16.02 7.77
CA GLY A 41 8.01 -14.99 8.13
C GLY A 41 8.30 -13.98 7.02
N ARG A 42 7.36 -13.82 6.07
CA ARG A 42 7.49 -12.85 4.97
C ARG A 42 6.97 -11.47 5.38
N MET A 43 7.45 -10.46 4.66
CA MET A 43 7.03 -9.07 4.78
C MET A 43 6.04 -8.72 3.68
N LEU A 44 4.83 -8.31 4.06
CA LEU A 44 3.77 -7.93 3.14
C LEU A 44 3.90 -6.45 2.76
N TRP A 45 4.00 -6.17 1.47
CA TRP A 45 3.92 -4.81 0.94
C TRP A 45 2.50 -4.57 0.43
N MET A 46 1.78 -3.65 1.08
CA MET A 46 0.35 -3.43 0.85
C MET A 46 0.07 -2.00 0.38
N ASP A 47 -0.98 -1.85 -0.43
CA ASP A 47 -1.52 -0.53 -0.72
C ASP A 47 -2.24 0.04 0.52
N ASN A 48 -2.58 1.33 0.47
CA ASN A 48 -3.28 1.99 1.56
C ASN A 48 -4.68 1.40 1.86
N TYR A 49 -5.35 0.80 0.87
CA TYR A 49 -6.68 0.22 1.07
C TYR A 49 -6.62 -1.00 1.99
N TYR A 50 -5.56 -1.81 1.92
CA TYR A 50 -5.35 -2.99 2.78
C TYR A 50 -4.52 -2.73 4.03
N ASN A 51 -4.12 -1.48 4.30
CA ASN A 51 -3.19 -1.16 5.39
C ASN A 51 -3.84 -0.43 6.59
N PRO A 52 -4.85 -0.98 7.30
CA PRO A 52 -5.28 -0.39 8.57
C PRO A 52 -4.33 -0.83 9.72
N PRO A 53 -3.97 0.06 10.67
CA PRO A 53 -3.03 -0.25 11.76
C PRO A 53 -3.42 -1.47 12.62
N ILE A 54 -4.73 -1.70 12.78
CA ILE A 54 -5.22 -2.86 13.54
C ILE A 54 -4.88 -4.18 12.86
N LEU A 55 -4.95 -4.24 11.52
CA LEU A 55 -4.58 -5.42 10.76
C LEU A 55 -3.08 -5.68 10.86
N ALA A 56 -2.26 -4.63 10.78
CA ALA A 56 -0.81 -4.73 10.97
C ALA A 56 -0.47 -5.38 12.32
N ARG A 57 -1.17 -4.99 13.38
CA ARG A 57 -1.00 -5.60 14.72
C ARG A 57 -1.39 -7.08 14.75
N ILE A 58 -2.52 -7.44 14.15
CA ILE A 58 -2.98 -8.84 14.08
C ILE A 58 -2.00 -9.70 13.27
N LEU A 59 -1.55 -9.22 12.12
CA LEU A 59 -0.57 -9.92 11.27
C LEU A 59 0.74 -10.17 12.03
N LYS A 60 1.23 -9.17 12.76
CA LYS A 60 2.48 -9.29 13.51
C LYS A 60 2.36 -10.22 14.72
N ILE A 61 1.28 -10.11 15.50
CA ILE A 61 1.11 -10.87 16.75
C ILE A 61 0.67 -12.31 16.47
N ASN A 62 -0.33 -12.51 15.60
CA ASN A 62 -0.96 -13.83 15.43
C ASN A 62 -0.30 -14.67 14.33
N TYR A 63 0.32 -14.01 13.34
CA TYR A 63 0.82 -14.68 12.15
C TYR A 63 2.31 -14.43 11.91
N HIS A 64 3.02 -13.78 12.84
CA HIS A 64 4.44 -13.42 12.70
C HIS A 64 4.79 -12.83 11.33
N THR A 65 3.87 -12.06 10.76
CA THR A 65 3.95 -11.53 9.41
C THR A 65 4.11 -10.02 9.50
N ASP A 66 5.26 -9.52 9.05
CA ASP A 66 5.50 -8.10 8.95
C ASP A 66 4.72 -7.49 7.80
N CYS A 67 4.36 -6.22 7.90
CA CYS A 67 3.73 -5.52 6.79
C CYS A 67 4.15 -4.06 6.71
N VAL A 68 4.24 -3.55 5.49
CA VAL A 68 4.51 -2.15 5.19
C VAL A 68 3.55 -1.67 4.12
N GLY A 69 3.03 -0.48 4.32
CA GLY A 69 2.15 0.16 3.36
C GLY A 69 2.05 1.65 3.63
N THR A 70 1.43 2.36 2.70
CA THR A 70 1.14 3.78 2.87
C THR A 70 -0.13 3.95 3.71
N LEU A 71 -0.22 5.08 4.43
CA LEU A 71 -1.39 5.45 5.22
C LEU A 71 -1.90 6.82 4.76
N ARG A 72 -3.19 6.92 4.48
CA ARG A 72 -3.86 8.21 4.27
C ARG A 72 -3.95 8.93 5.61
N LEU A 73 -3.67 10.23 5.59
CA LEU A 73 -3.66 11.14 6.75
C LEU A 73 -5.04 11.37 7.42
N ASN A 74 -6.01 10.48 7.20
CA ASN A 74 -7.33 10.55 7.80
C ASN A 74 -7.46 9.83 9.15
N GLN A 75 -6.42 9.13 9.60
CA GLN A 75 -6.41 8.48 10.92
C GLN A 75 -6.09 9.50 12.03
N LYS A 76 -6.92 9.53 13.07
CA LYS A 76 -6.91 10.55 14.15
C LYS A 76 -5.52 10.74 14.78
N MET A 77 -4.73 9.67 14.93
CA MET A 77 -3.44 9.70 15.65
C MET A 77 -2.37 10.58 14.99
N MET A 78 -2.38 10.75 13.66
CA MET A 78 -1.25 11.38 12.92
C MET A 78 -1.53 12.77 12.36
N LYS A 79 -2.72 13.34 12.64
CA LYS A 79 -3.16 14.61 12.05
C LYS A 79 -2.46 15.82 12.65
N GLU A 80 -2.08 15.75 13.91
CA GLU A 80 -1.74 16.96 14.68
C GLU A 80 -0.29 17.43 14.49
N LYS A 81 0.65 16.51 14.19
CA LYS A 81 2.06 16.88 13.97
C LYS A 81 2.29 17.49 12.60
N LYS A 82 2.45 18.82 12.54
CA LYS A 82 2.92 19.54 11.34
C LYS A 82 4.44 19.37 11.24
N LEU A 83 4.93 18.96 10.07
CA LEU A 83 6.35 18.79 9.79
C LEU A 83 6.83 19.86 8.82
N LYS A 84 8.10 20.25 8.94
CA LYS A 84 8.79 21.02 7.91
C LYS A 84 9.28 20.09 6.82
N LYS A 85 9.60 20.68 5.69
CA LYS A 85 10.13 19.97 4.52
C LYS A 85 11.48 19.35 4.85
N GLY A 86 11.64 18.06 4.55
CA GLY A 86 12.84 17.29 4.90
C GLY A 86 12.80 16.68 6.31
N GLU A 87 11.81 17.02 7.14
CA GLU A 87 11.64 16.38 8.44
C GLU A 87 10.92 15.03 8.32
N VAL A 88 11.31 14.11 9.19
CA VAL A 88 10.70 12.81 9.39
C VAL A 88 10.27 12.71 10.84
N PHE A 89 9.05 12.23 11.07
CA PHE A 89 8.51 11.94 12.39
C PHE A 89 8.11 10.47 12.46
N GLY A 90 8.54 9.80 13.52
CA GLY A 90 8.21 8.41 13.80
C GLY A 90 7.50 8.28 15.13
N GLU A 91 6.49 7.43 15.17
CA GLU A 91 5.81 7.01 16.39
C GLU A 91 5.64 5.50 16.37
N HIS A 92 5.67 4.87 17.55
CA HIS A 92 5.48 3.44 17.67
C HIS A 92 4.46 3.13 18.77
N SER A 93 3.73 2.03 18.57
CA SER A 93 2.81 1.46 19.55
C SER A 93 3.01 -0.05 19.57
N GLY A 94 3.77 -0.52 20.57
CA GLY A 94 4.20 -1.91 20.65
C GLY A 94 4.94 -2.34 19.38
N PRO A 95 4.50 -3.41 18.68
CA PRO A 95 5.20 -3.93 17.51
C PRO A 95 4.96 -3.13 16.22
N ILE A 96 4.11 -2.09 16.26
CA ILE A 96 3.75 -1.30 15.08
C ILE A 96 4.41 0.06 15.13
N SER A 97 5.07 0.43 14.04
CA SER A 97 5.68 1.75 13.85
C SER A 97 5.02 2.47 12.68
N VAL A 98 4.86 3.78 12.81
CA VAL A 98 4.32 4.65 11.75
C VAL A 98 5.27 5.81 11.52
N LEU A 99 5.57 6.07 10.25
CA LEU A 99 6.44 7.14 9.80
C LEU A 99 5.66 8.17 9.00
N LYS A 100 5.90 9.45 9.28
CA LYS A 100 5.37 10.60 8.56
C LYS A 100 6.54 11.45 8.06
N TRP A 101 6.54 11.79 6.78
CA TRP A 101 7.59 12.63 6.18
C TRP A 101 7.01 13.56 5.12
N ILE A 102 7.69 14.68 4.86
CA ILE A 102 7.35 15.61 3.76
C ILE A 102 8.59 15.80 2.88
N TYR A 103 8.49 15.38 1.62
CA TYR A 103 9.55 15.54 0.62
C TYR A 103 9.38 16.80 -0.23
N LYS A 104 10.48 17.27 -0.82
CA LYS A 104 10.45 18.23 -1.93
C LYS A 104 10.00 17.49 -3.18
N LYS A 105 8.89 17.90 -3.81
CA LYS A 105 8.59 17.44 -5.17
C LYS A 105 9.72 17.95 -6.07
N ILE A 106 10.58 17.05 -6.53
CA ILE A 106 11.58 17.36 -7.54
C ILE A 106 10.77 17.59 -8.83
N GLN A 107 10.82 18.80 -9.37
CA GLN A 107 10.35 19.00 -10.74
C GLN A 107 11.39 18.35 -11.64
N PRO A 108 11.02 17.43 -12.55
CA PRO A 108 11.98 16.92 -13.52
C PRO A 108 12.51 18.12 -14.30
N SER A 109 13.82 18.36 -14.21
CA SER A 109 14.52 19.22 -15.17
C SER A 109 14.24 18.67 -16.57
N LYS A 110 13.95 19.55 -17.52
CA LYS A 110 13.68 19.16 -18.92
C LYS A 110 14.91 18.61 -19.66
N ASP A 111 16.04 18.46 -18.97
CA ASP A 111 17.35 18.18 -19.57
C ASP A 111 17.87 16.77 -19.26
N ASP A 112 17.00 15.77 -19.08
CA ASP A 112 17.42 14.37 -19.19
C ASP A 112 17.16 13.86 -20.61
N SER A 113 17.93 14.40 -21.57
CA SER A 113 18.21 13.65 -22.81
C SER A 113 19.05 12.44 -22.43
N CYS A 114 18.36 11.36 -22.06
CA CYS A 114 18.95 10.03 -21.92
C CYS A 114 19.46 9.61 -23.31
N HIS A 115 20.72 9.95 -23.61
CA HIS A 115 21.45 9.34 -24.71
C HIS A 115 21.68 7.87 -24.33
N ARG A 116 20.82 7.01 -24.91
CA ARG A 116 21.13 5.60 -25.08
C ARG A 116 22.38 5.50 -25.94
N HIS A 117 23.49 5.11 -25.32
CA HIS A 117 24.60 4.44 -26.02
C HIS A 117 24.33 2.95 -26.02
#